data_AF-A0A6C0IF00-F1
#
_entry.id   AF-A0A6C0IF00-F1
#
_cell.length_a   1.000
_cell.length_b   1.000
_cell.length_c   1.000
_cell.angle_alpha   90.00
_cell.angle_beta   90.00
_cell.angle_gamma   90.00
#
_symmetry.space_group_name_H-M   'P 1'
#
loop_
_entity.id
_entity.type
_entity.pdbx_description
1 polymer ?
#
loop_
_entity_poly.entity_id
_entity_poly.type
_entity_poly.pdbx_seq_one_letter_code
_entity_poly.pdbx_strand_id
1 'polypeptide(L)'
;MSTELRTISNSFIFNDEFNPFNKSYYNVKIIVKELVYNNGAEYYDISYEYEYFEDPKNATENKNVNQIETKNKCHPFWPKLGSASGYIIKKNMMTATMVIYLLMNYEELAKYSGNVSAQGYKRSIIAALALFWD
;
A
#
# COMPACT_ATOMS: atom_id res chain seq x y z
N MET A 1 18.25 -12.05 17.37
CA MET A 1 17.19 -11.25 18.01
C MET A 1 17.24 -9.88 17.36
N SER A 2 16.09 -9.30 17.04
CA SER A 2 15.99 -7.92 16.57
C SER A 2 15.38 -7.03 17.66
N THR A 3 15.73 -5.76 17.64
CA THR A 3 15.17 -4.72 18.49
C THR A 3 14.37 -3.77 17.61
N GLU A 4 13.11 -3.54 17.98
CA GLU A 4 12.27 -2.51 17.35
C GLU A 4 12.72 -1.13 17.86
N LEU A 5 13.09 -0.25 16.94
CA LEU A 5 13.47 1.13 17.28
C LEU A 5 12.28 2.08 17.26
N ARG A 6 11.44 1.93 16.24
CA ARG A 6 10.37 2.87 15.93
C ARG A 6 9.30 2.19 15.10
N THR A 7 8.05 2.49 15.40
CA THR A 7 6.90 2.14 14.56
C THR A 7 6.25 3.43 14.05
N ILE A 8 6.00 3.49 12.75
CA ILE A 8 5.29 4.58 12.07
C ILE A 8 4.13 3.96 11.29
N SER A 9 3.00 4.64 11.23
CA SER A 9 1.90 4.19 10.38
C SER A 9 1.17 5.37 9.76
N ASN A 10 0.56 5.14 8.60
CA ASN A 10 -0.31 6.12 7.96
C ASN A 10 -1.43 5.39 7.17
N SER A 11 -2.59 6.02 7.05
CA SER A 11 -3.79 5.44 6.44
C SER A 11 -4.17 6.17 5.17
N PHE A 12 -4.64 5.41 4.18
CA PHE A 12 -4.91 5.90 2.84
C PHE A 12 -6.16 5.27 2.26
N ILE A 13 -6.89 6.04 1.47
CA ILE A 13 -8.02 5.55 0.69
C ILE A 13 -7.48 5.12 -0.67
N PHE A 14 -7.78 3.89 -1.09
CA PHE A 14 -7.54 3.38 -2.43
C PHE A 14 -8.87 3.16 -3.15
N ASN A 15 -9.13 3.92 -4.22
CA ASN A 15 -10.35 3.83 -5.02
C ASN A 15 -10.07 3.42 -6.47
N ASP A 16 -11.13 3.27 -7.27
CA ASP A 16 -11.01 3.08 -8.72
C ASP A 16 -10.78 4.43 -9.42
N GLU A 17 -9.52 4.71 -9.74
CA GLU A 17 -9.09 5.96 -10.38
C GLU A 17 -9.63 6.13 -11.80
N PHE A 18 -10.16 5.06 -12.39
CA PHE A 18 -10.73 5.07 -13.74
C PHE A 18 -12.26 5.17 -13.73
N ASN A 19 -12.90 5.08 -12.57
CA ASN A 19 -14.35 5.19 -12.44
C ASN A 19 -14.73 6.10 -11.25
N PRO A 20 -14.83 7.42 -11.46
CA PRO A 20 -15.14 8.37 -10.38
C PRO A 20 -16.57 8.22 -9.82
N PHE A 21 -17.46 7.51 -10.52
CA PHE A 21 -18.82 7.25 -10.04
C PHE A 21 -18.90 6.11 -9.06
N ASN A 22 -17.88 5.25 -9.04
CA ASN A 22 -17.78 4.16 -8.10
C ASN A 22 -17.23 4.67 -6.76
N LYS A 23 -18.05 4.62 -5.72
CA LYS A 23 -17.64 5.01 -4.36
C LYS A 23 -17.08 3.86 -3.54
N SER A 24 -16.83 2.69 -4.12
CA SER A 24 -16.15 1.59 -3.43
C SER A 24 -14.67 1.92 -3.26
N TYR A 25 -14.11 1.61 -2.08
CA TYR A 25 -12.70 1.87 -1.79
C TYR A 25 -12.14 0.88 -0.76
N TYR A 26 -10.82 0.85 -0.66
CA TYR A 26 -10.10 0.26 0.47
C TYR A 26 -9.59 1.36 1.38
N ASN A 27 -9.82 1.24 2.68
CA ASN A 27 -9.04 1.95 3.67
C ASN A 27 -7.81 1.10 4.00
N VAL A 28 -6.62 1.61 3.72
CA VAL A 28 -5.36 0.88 3.84
C VAL A 28 -4.47 1.60 4.84
N LYS A 29 -4.19 0.97 5.96
CA LYS A 29 -3.20 1.42 6.93
C LYS A 29 -1.89 0.68 6.69
N ILE A 30 -0.85 1.45 6.39
CA ILE A 30 0.51 0.96 6.21
C ILE A 30 1.24 1.15 7.52
N ILE A 31 1.85 0.09 8.02
CA ILE A 31 2.60 0.08 9.28
C ILE A 31 4.03 -0.29 8.94
N VAL A 32 4.98 0.53 9.36
CA VAL A 32 6.41 0.32 9.13
C VAL A 32 7.13 0.34 10.47
N LYS A 33 7.80 -0.76 10.78
CA LYS A 33 8.66 -0.89 11.95
C LYS A 33 10.12 -0.85 11.52
N GLU A 34 10.91 -0.02 12.17
CA GLU A 34 12.37 -0.03 12.02
C GLU A 34 12.98 -1.03 13.00
N LEU A 35 13.74 -1.97 12.47
CA LEU A 35 14.37 -3.05 13.21
C LEU A 35 15.89 -2.93 13.14
N VAL A 36 16.58 -3.22 14.24
CA VAL A 36 18.04 -3.40 14.29
C VAL A 36 18.35 -4.79 14.82
N TYR A 37 19.18 -5.53 14.10
CA TYR A 37 19.65 -6.84 14.52
C TYR A 37 20.96 -6.73 15.30
N ASN A 38 21.30 -7.79 16.06
CA ASN A 38 22.51 -7.84 16.89
C ASN A 38 23.82 -7.51 16.15
N ASN A 39 23.87 -7.67 14.82
CA ASN A 39 25.02 -7.34 13.98
C ASN A 39 25.04 -5.87 13.50
N GLY A 40 24.13 -5.03 14.01
CA GLY A 40 23.96 -3.63 13.60
C GLY A 40 23.23 -3.44 12.27
N ALA A 41 22.75 -4.51 11.61
CA ALA A 41 22.03 -4.39 10.36
C ALA A 41 20.60 -3.87 10.59
N GLU A 42 20.20 -2.87 9.80
CA GLU A 42 18.89 -2.22 9.87
C GLU A 42 17.93 -2.77 8.82
N TYR A 43 16.66 -2.96 9.22
CA TYR A 43 15.59 -3.48 8.38
C TYR A 43 14.29 -2.70 8.61
N TYR A 44 13.40 -2.75 7.63
CA TYR A 44 12.00 -2.38 7.79
C TYR A 44 11.15 -3.63 7.83
N ASP A 45 10.22 -3.72 8.77
CA ASP A 45 9.10 -4.67 8.75
C ASP A 45 7.83 -3.89 8.37
N ILE A 46 7.31 -4.17 7.18
CA ILE A 46 6.22 -3.42 6.56
C ILE A 46 4.99 -4.31 6.48
N SER A 47 3.92 -3.93 7.19
CA SER A 47 2.64 -4.62 7.17
C SER A 47 1.51 -3.70 6.71
N TYR A 48 0.42 -4.32 6.26
CA TYR A 48 -0.73 -3.63 5.69
C TYR A 48 -2.00 -4.16 6.34
N GLU A 49 -2.76 -3.27 6.96
CA GLU A 49 -4.13 -3.53 7.40
C GLU A 49 -5.06 -2.88 6.37
N TYR A 50 -6.05 -3.62 5.85
CA TYR A 50 -6.96 -3.07 4.86
C TYR A 50 -8.39 -3.54 5.05
N GLU A 51 -9.32 -2.61 4.85
CA GLU A 51 -10.76 -2.83 4.97
C GLU A 51 -11.46 -2.33 3.70
N TYR A 52 -12.35 -3.15 3.14
CA TYR A 52 -13.09 -2.81 1.93
C TYR A 52 -14.44 -2.20 2.28
N PHE A 53 -14.75 -1.07 1.66
CA PHE A 53 -16.03 -0.39 1.75
C PHE A 53 -16.69 -0.42 0.37
N GLU A 54 -17.90 -0.99 0.31
CA GLU A 54 -18.66 -1.11 -0.93
C GLU A 54 -19.59 0.10 -1.12
N ASP A 55 -19.67 0.64 -2.34
CA ASP A 55 -20.69 1.62 -2.72
C ASP A 55 -22.08 0.97 -2.61
N PRO A 56 -23.02 1.56 -1.85
CA PRO A 56 -24.40 1.06 -1.76
C PRO A 56 -25.09 0.85 -3.11
N LYS A 57 -24.74 1.62 -4.14
CA LYS A 57 -25.31 1.46 -5.49
C LYS A 57 -24.90 0.15 -6.17
N ASN A 58 -23.69 -0.34 -5.88
CA ASN A 58 -23.15 -1.58 -6.43
C ASN A 58 -23.66 -2.82 -5.69
N ALA A 59 -24.25 -2.66 -4.50
CA ALA A 59 -24.83 -3.75 -3.72
C ALA A 59 -26.15 -4.29 -4.31
N THR A 60 -26.81 -3.49 -5.17
CA THR A 60 -28.15 -3.77 -5.73
C THR A 60 -28.16 -4.33 -7.15
N GLU A 61 -27.06 -4.22 -7.92
CA GLU A 61 -26.98 -4.71 -9.30
C GLU A 61 -26.27 -6.09 -9.37
N ASN A 62 -26.73 -6.98 -10.26
CA ASN A 62 -26.37 -8.40 -10.37
C ASN A 62 -24.90 -8.77 -10.02
N LYS A 63 -24.74 -9.63 -9.01
CA LYS A 63 -23.63 -9.63 -8.04
C LYS A 63 -22.30 -10.31 -8.39
N ASN A 64 -22.13 -11.05 -9.49
CA ASN A 64 -20.98 -11.98 -9.52
C ASN A 64 -19.75 -11.56 -10.31
N VAL A 65 -19.85 -10.73 -11.35
CA VAL A 65 -18.69 -10.41 -12.21
C VAL A 65 -18.17 -8.99 -11.96
N ASN A 66 -19.06 -7.99 -11.94
CA ASN A 66 -18.66 -6.59 -11.77
C ASN A 66 -18.13 -6.27 -10.35
N GLN A 67 -18.61 -6.97 -9.32
CA GLN A 67 -18.16 -6.76 -7.94
C GLN A 67 -16.73 -7.22 -7.71
N ILE A 68 -16.34 -8.37 -8.28
CA ILE A 68 -14.98 -8.92 -8.18
C ILE A 68 -13.99 -7.99 -8.89
N GLU A 69 -14.33 -7.53 -10.09
CA GLU A 69 -13.46 -6.63 -10.86
C GLU A 69 -13.27 -5.29 -10.16
N THR A 70 -14.34 -4.73 -9.59
CA THR A 70 -14.30 -3.45 -8.88
C THR A 70 -13.48 -3.55 -7.59
N LYS A 71 -13.73 -4.59 -6.78
CA LYS A 71 -12.96 -4.87 -5.57
C LYS A 71 -11.47 -5.02 -5.89
N ASN A 72 -11.15 -5.71 -6.98
CA ASN A 72 -9.78 -5.88 -7.42
C ASN A 72 -9.14 -4.55 -7.86
N LYS A 73 -9.82 -3.72 -8.65
CA LYS A 73 -9.28 -2.42 -9.12
C LYS A 73 -8.99 -1.42 -7.99
N CYS A 74 -9.73 -1.49 -6.89
CA CYS A 74 -9.48 -0.66 -5.72
C CYS A 74 -8.36 -1.22 -4.82
N HIS A 75 -7.97 -2.49 -4.97
CA HIS A 75 -7.02 -3.14 -4.06
C HIS A 75 -5.61 -2.51 -4.14
N PRO A 76 -4.91 -2.29 -3.01
CA PRO A 76 -3.57 -1.68 -3.01
C PRO A 76 -2.50 -2.50 -3.75
N PHE A 77 -2.71 -3.82 -3.89
CA PHE A 77 -1.81 -4.74 -4.59
C PHE A 77 -2.21 -5.02 -6.05
N TRP A 78 -3.28 -4.40 -6.55
CA TRP A 78 -3.67 -4.59 -7.95
C TRP A 78 -2.57 -4.11 -8.92
N PRO A 79 -2.24 -4.86 -10.00
CA PRO A 79 -2.91 -6.08 -10.50
C PRO A 79 -2.38 -7.40 -9.93
N LYS A 80 -1.27 -7.38 -9.18
CA LYS A 80 -0.66 -8.58 -8.61
C LYS A 80 -1.17 -8.79 -7.19
N LEU A 81 -2.34 -9.43 -7.06
CA LEU A 81 -2.91 -9.85 -5.78
C LEU A 81 -2.03 -10.94 -5.15
N GLY A 82 -0.96 -10.53 -4.47
CA GLY A 82 -0.10 -11.40 -3.66
C GLY A 82 -0.60 -11.51 -2.22
N SER A 83 -0.13 -12.54 -1.50
CA SER A 83 -0.30 -12.60 -0.04
C SER A 83 0.48 -11.45 0.59
N ALA A 84 -0.23 -10.43 1.06
CA ALA A 84 0.31 -9.28 1.78
C ALA A 84 0.67 -9.62 3.24
N SER A 85 1.29 -10.79 3.46
CA SER A 85 1.96 -11.09 4.72
C SER A 85 3.23 -10.25 4.76
N GLY A 86 3.34 -9.37 5.76
CA GLY A 86 4.29 -8.24 5.77
C GLY A 86 5.71 -8.55 5.28
N TYR A 87 6.36 -7.52 4.75
CA TYR A 87 7.68 -7.61 4.14
C TYR A 87 8.75 -7.14 5.11
N ILE A 88 9.72 -8.01 5.41
CA ILE A 88 10.96 -7.60 6.04
C ILE A 88 11.96 -7.28 4.93
N ILE A 89 12.42 -6.03 4.87
CA ILE A 89 13.35 -5.57 3.83
C ILE A 89 14.55 -4.89 4.46
N LYS A 90 15.72 -5.04 3.85
CA LYS A 90 16.93 -4.36 4.32
C LYS A 90 16.80 -2.85 4.14
N LYS A 91 17.13 -2.08 5.17
CA LYS A 91 17.17 -0.62 5.11
C LYS A 91 18.46 -0.16 4.43
N ASN A 92 18.30 0.54 3.32
CA ASN A 92 19.36 1.23 2.59
C ASN A 92 18.78 2.55 2.05
N MET A 93 19.59 3.35 1.36
CA MET A 93 19.15 4.64 0.85
C MET A 93 17.90 4.53 -0.06
N MET A 94 17.86 3.53 -0.94
CA MET A 94 16.74 3.33 -1.87
C MET A 94 15.46 2.90 -1.14
N THR A 95 15.53 1.87 -0.28
CA THR A 95 14.35 1.38 0.45
C THR A 95 13.85 2.40 1.47
N ALA A 96 14.75 3.18 2.08
CA ALA A 96 14.39 4.28 2.97
C ALA A 96 13.59 5.37 2.23
N THR A 97 14.03 5.79 1.03
CA THR A 97 13.27 6.76 0.22
C THR A 97 11.92 6.21 -0.21
N MET A 98 11.85 4.93 -0.60
CA MET A 98 10.59 4.27 -0.91
C MET A 98 9.63 4.27 0.28
N VAL A 99 10.10 3.94 1.48
CA VAL A 99 9.29 3.98 2.70
C VAL A 99 8.80 5.40 3.02
N ILE A 100 9.65 6.42 2.84
CA ILE A 100 9.26 7.82 3.03
C ILE A 100 8.10 8.18 2.10
N TYR A 101 8.22 7.88 0.80
CA TYR A 101 7.15 8.14 -0.17
C TYR A 101 5.92 7.26 0.06
N LEU A 102 6.10 6.03 0.55
CA LEU A 102 5.00 5.15 0.93
C LEU A 102 4.21 5.70 2.12
N LEU A 103 4.82 6.47 3.02
CA LEU A 103 4.12 7.03 4.19
C LEU A 103 3.64 8.47 3.98
N MET A 104 4.01 9.09 2.87
CA MET A 104 3.63 10.46 2.49
C MET A 104 2.14 10.55 2.13
N ASN A 105 1.47 11.65 2.51
CA ASN A 105 0.08 11.93 2.09
C ASN A 105 0.00 12.15 0.57
N TYR A 106 -1.20 12.04 -0.01
CA TYR A 106 -1.35 12.13 -1.45
C TYR A 106 -1.05 13.54 -2.00
N GLU A 107 -1.34 14.61 -1.26
CA GLU A 107 -1.06 15.98 -1.71
C GLU A 107 0.44 16.25 -1.86
N GLU A 108 1.26 15.75 -0.93
CA GLU A 108 2.71 15.84 -0.99
C GLU A 108 3.29 14.88 -2.02
N LEU A 109 2.81 13.63 -2.05
CA LEU A 109 3.31 12.61 -2.97
C LEU A 109 3.06 12.97 -4.44
N ALA A 110 1.97 13.68 -4.73
CA ALA A 110 1.66 14.19 -6.07
C ALA A 110 2.75 15.10 -6.65
N LYS A 111 3.58 15.74 -5.79
CA LYS A 111 4.71 16.57 -6.23
C LYS A 111 5.86 15.75 -6.79
N TYR A 112 5.90 14.44 -6.50
CA TYR A 112 6.96 13.50 -6.89
C TYR A 112 6.48 12.44 -7.90
N SER A 113 5.18 12.30 -8.12
CA SER A 113 4.60 11.21 -8.91
C SER A 113 4.63 11.45 -10.44
N GLY A 114 5.05 12.62 -10.90
CA GLY A 114 5.14 12.93 -12.34
C GLY A 114 3.77 12.82 -13.02
N ASN A 115 3.68 11.98 -14.06
CA ASN A 115 2.45 11.77 -14.84
C ASN A 115 1.55 10.65 -14.29
N VAL A 116 1.93 9.98 -13.21
CA VAL A 116 1.06 9.01 -12.53
C VAL A 116 0.41 9.66 -11.31
N SER A 117 -0.78 9.19 -10.97
CA SER A 117 -1.45 9.62 -9.75
C SER A 117 -0.65 9.22 -8.51
N ALA A 118 -0.84 9.94 -7.40
CA ALA A 118 -0.19 9.63 -6.14
C ALA A 118 -0.53 8.20 -5.66
N GLN A 119 -1.78 7.77 -5.82
CA GLN A 119 -2.21 6.40 -5.51
C GLN A 119 -1.52 5.36 -6.42
N GLY A 120 -1.48 5.58 -7.73
CA GLY A 120 -0.79 4.71 -8.68
C GLY A 120 0.73 4.61 -8.41
N TYR A 121 1.35 5.73 -8.03
CA TYR A 121 2.74 5.76 -7.61
C TYR A 121 2.96 4.93 -6.33
N LYS A 122 2.05 5.05 -5.36
CA LYS A 122 2.06 4.25 -4.12
C LYS A 122 1.93 2.75 -4.40
N ARG A 123 1.04 2.34 -5.32
CA ARG A 123 0.94 0.94 -5.79
C ARG A 123 2.27 0.46 -6.36
N SER A 124 2.93 1.30 -7.14
CA SER A 124 4.24 0.98 -7.73
C SER A 124 5.32 0.80 -6.66
N ILE A 125 5.30 1.62 -5.61
CA ILE A 125 6.21 1.47 -4.46
C ILE A 125 5.92 0.16 -3.71
N ILE A 126 4.66 -0.14 -3.40
CA ILE A 126 4.27 -1.39 -2.73
C ILE A 126 4.77 -2.60 -3.54
N ALA A 127 4.54 -2.59 -4.85
CA ALA A 127 4.98 -3.66 -5.75
C ALA A 127 6.51 -3.78 -5.81
N ALA A 128 7.23 -2.65 -5.81
CA ALA A 128 8.70 -2.65 -5.81
C ALA A 128 9.26 -3.19 -4.49
N LEU A 129 8.71 -2.76 -3.35
CA LEU A 129 9.13 -3.23 -2.02
C LEU A 129 8.89 -4.73 -1.84
N ALA A 130 7.82 -5.27 -2.41
CA ALA A 130 7.56 -6.71 -2.41
C ALA A 130 8.64 -7.53 -3.15
N LEU A 131 9.41 -6.92 -4.07
CA LEU A 131 10.53 -7.58 -4.76
C LEU A 131 11.84 -7.55 -3.96
N PHE A 132 11.94 -6.71 -2.93
CA PHE A 132 13.09 -6.66 -2.02
C PHE A 132 12.94 -7.59 -0.83
N TRP A 133 11.78 -8.24 -0.71
CA TRP A 133 11.53 -9.20 0.35
C TRP A 133 12.34 -10.48 0.12
N ASP A 134 13.11 -10.86 1.14
CA ASP A 134 13.90 -12.10 1.25
C ASP A 134 13.81 -12.60 2.69
#